data_AF-A0A2U1KG51-F1
#
_entry.id   AF-A0A2U1KG51-F1
#
_cell.length_a   1.000
_cell.length_b   1.000
_cell.length_c   1.000
_cell.angle_alpha   90.00
_cell.angle_beta   90.00
_cell.angle_gamma   90.00
#
_symmetry.space_group_name_H-M   'P 1'
#
loop_
_entity.id
_entity.type
_entity.pdbx_description
1 polymer ?
#
loop_
_entity_poly.entity_id
_entity_poly.type
_entity_poly.pdbx_seq_one_letter_code
_entity_poly.pdbx_strand_id
1 'polypeptide(L)'
;MTTTSFLTRSHHHYTKMDHQSFPDSTTPSPLDKPNSFAAKCWLDDACIVDIDQFITTLSSIKSKGVRPDLIGSIITHYACKWIPELSIDPPSPSPSTIANNNPSPPESATQSWLKKRFFIETIITVLPYEKNAVPCSFLLRLLKHSNMAGVDSNYRIELEKKVAWVLDHATLKELMIPCFSHVKGTLLDVELMSRLVKMFVELDIDGLKSGVGMFKVAKLVDGYLAEAAVDSELGLSEFMELAQAIPEQARVNDDGLYRAIDTYLKVSYF
;
A
#
# COMPACT_ATOMS: atom_id res chain seq x y z
N MET A 1 48.75 18.16 51.40
CA MET A 1 48.53 17.93 52.85
C MET A 1 47.07 17.51 53.00
N THR A 2 46.78 16.20 52.99
CA THR A 2 46.43 15.37 54.19
C THR A 2 45.16 15.88 54.89
N THR A 3 44.07 15.15 55.16
CA THR A 3 43.89 13.71 55.49
C THR A 3 42.37 13.33 55.55
N THR A 4 42.03 12.05 55.29
CA THR A 4 41.00 11.15 55.92
C THR A 4 39.50 11.55 55.94
N SER A 5 38.57 10.87 55.25
CA SER A 5 37.98 9.50 55.42
C SER A 5 37.11 9.32 56.66
N PHE A 6 35.91 8.73 56.54
CA PHE A 6 35.50 7.47 57.22
C PHE A 6 34.14 6.94 56.69
N LEU A 7 34.14 5.66 56.32
CA LEU A 7 32.98 4.78 56.15
C LEU A 7 32.33 4.46 57.50
N THR A 8 31.05 4.12 57.52
CA THR A 8 30.59 3.01 58.37
C THR A 8 29.36 2.30 57.79
N ARG A 9 29.52 0.98 57.63
CA ARG A 9 28.52 -0.05 57.33
C ARG A 9 28.09 -0.67 58.66
N SER A 10 26.83 -1.05 58.84
CA SER A 10 26.47 -2.04 59.85
C SER A 10 25.32 -2.94 59.40
N HIS A 11 25.44 -4.21 59.80
CA HIS A 11 24.72 -5.40 59.37
C HIS A 11 23.68 -5.85 60.41
N HIS A 12 22.58 -6.42 59.91
CA HIS A 12 21.82 -7.59 60.39
C HIS A 12 21.17 -7.61 61.78
N HIS A 13 19.89 -8.01 61.81
CA HIS A 13 19.46 -9.17 62.61
C HIS A 13 18.19 -9.84 62.03
N TYR A 14 18.17 -11.17 62.14
CA TYR A 14 17.28 -12.16 61.51
C TYR A 14 16.42 -12.85 62.59
N THR A 15 15.18 -13.26 62.28
CA THR A 15 14.36 -14.29 63.01
C THR A 15 13.15 -14.64 62.11
N LYS A 16 13.17 -15.75 61.33
CA LYS A 16 12.74 -17.15 61.58
C LYS A 16 11.22 -17.29 61.88
N MET A 17 10.38 -17.53 60.86
CA MET A 17 9.77 -18.81 60.39
C MET A 17 8.77 -19.48 61.35
N ASP A 18 7.53 -19.68 60.86
CA ASP A 18 6.81 -20.96 61.01
C ASP A 18 5.89 -21.24 59.80
N HIS A 19 5.86 -22.52 59.43
CA HIS A 19 5.18 -23.12 58.29
C HIS A 19 3.72 -23.46 58.59
N GLN A 20 2.82 -23.29 57.61
CA GLN A 20 1.75 -24.27 57.38
C GLN A 20 1.29 -24.28 55.92
N SER A 21 0.91 -25.49 55.50
CA SER A 21 0.90 -26.12 54.18
C SER A 21 -0.26 -25.77 53.22
N PHE A 22 -0.01 -25.98 51.92
CA PHE A 22 -0.91 -25.97 50.74
C PHE A 22 -2.07 -27.01 50.83
N PRO A 23 -3.11 -26.91 49.95
CA PRO A 23 -3.03 -27.51 48.60
C PRO A 23 -3.57 -26.65 47.44
N ASP A 24 -3.24 -27.12 46.24
CA ASP A 24 -3.44 -26.62 44.88
C ASP A 24 -4.79 -25.99 44.51
N SER A 25 -4.73 -24.96 43.64
CA SER A 25 -5.74 -24.68 42.61
C SER A 25 -5.16 -23.78 41.52
N THR A 26 -5.07 -24.37 40.33
CA THR A 26 -4.65 -23.81 39.04
C THR A 26 -5.45 -22.57 38.61
N THR A 27 -4.78 -21.48 38.24
CA THR A 27 -5.10 -20.65 37.04
C THR A 27 -4.07 -19.54 36.82
N PRO A 28 -3.21 -19.63 35.79
CA PRO A 28 -2.59 -18.45 35.20
C PRO A 28 -3.53 -17.83 34.15
N SER A 29 -3.75 -16.53 34.29
CA SER A 29 -4.41 -15.62 33.35
C SER A 29 -3.86 -15.76 31.92
N PRO A 30 -4.71 -15.83 30.87
CA PRO A 30 -4.20 -15.92 29.50
C PRO A 30 -3.61 -14.59 29.04
N LEU A 31 -2.36 -14.66 28.61
CA LEU A 31 -1.69 -13.70 27.74
C LEU A 31 -2.61 -13.25 26.60
N ASP A 32 -2.51 -11.97 26.28
CA ASP A 32 -3.02 -11.35 25.07
C ASP A 32 -2.74 -12.23 23.84
N LYS A 33 -3.82 -12.73 23.25
CA LYS A 33 -3.77 -13.36 21.94
C LYS A 33 -3.50 -12.27 20.90
N PRO A 34 -2.51 -12.42 20.00
CA PRO A 34 -2.50 -11.60 18.80
C PRO A 34 -3.82 -11.85 18.07
N ASN A 35 -4.50 -10.76 17.78
CA ASN A 35 -5.83 -10.73 17.16
C ASN A 35 -5.75 -11.45 15.81
N SER A 36 -6.06 -12.75 15.82
CA SER A 36 -6.16 -13.59 14.63
C SER A 36 -7.44 -13.20 13.90
N PHE A 37 -7.37 -12.06 13.20
CA PHE A 37 -8.13 -11.88 11.97
C PHE A 37 -7.45 -12.75 10.92
N ALA A 38 -7.59 -14.07 11.08
CA ALA A 38 -7.24 -15.02 10.04
C ALA A 38 -7.98 -14.57 8.78
N ALA A 39 -7.22 -14.12 7.78
CA ALA A 39 -7.71 -13.77 6.47
C ALA A 39 -8.56 -14.93 5.97
N LYS A 40 -9.89 -14.76 6.12
CA LYS A 40 -10.88 -15.76 5.78
C LYS A 40 -10.68 -16.04 4.30
N CYS A 41 -10.37 -17.29 3.94
CA CYS A 41 -10.07 -17.72 2.57
C CYS A 41 -11.26 -17.37 1.67
N TRP A 42 -11.18 -16.19 1.05
CA TRP A 42 -12.30 -15.53 0.39
C TRP A 42 -12.35 -15.83 -1.11
N LEU A 43 -11.37 -16.61 -1.61
CA LEU A 43 -11.26 -17.06 -2.99
C LEU A 43 -11.32 -18.60 -3.02
N ASP A 44 -12.51 -19.17 -2.97
CA ASP A 44 -12.70 -20.60 -3.29
C ASP A 44 -12.82 -20.80 -4.81
N ASP A 45 -12.99 -22.04 -5.26
CA ASP A 45 -13.15 -22.35 -6.69
C ASP A 45 -14.46 -21.75 -7.26
N ALA A 46 -15.44 -21.45 -6.41
CA ALA A 46 -16.66 -20.74 -6.82
C ALA A 46 -16.36 -19.28 -7.17
N CYS A 47 -15.37 -18.64 -6.55
CA CYS A 47 -14.92 -17.31 -6.96
C CYS A 47 -14.27 -17.33 -8.37
N ILE A 48 -13.55 -18.39 -8.74
CA ILE A 48 -12.99 -18.50 -10.09
C ILE A 48 -14.15 -18.62 -11.10
N VAL A 49 -15.17 -19.42 -10.81
CA VAL A 49 -16.36 -19.48 -11.68
C VAL A 49 -17.07 -18.12 -11.75
N ASP A 50 -17.17 -17.39 -10.64
CA ASP A 50 -17.75 -16.04 -10.59
C ASP A 50 -16.96 -15.04 -11.46
N ILE A 51 -15.62 -15.14 -11.52
CA ILE A 51 -14.80 -14.24 -12.35
C ILE A 51 -15.01 -14.49 -13.85
N ASP A 52 -15.10 -15.75 -14.28
CA ASP A 52 -15.31 -16.10 -15.68
C ASP A 52 -16.70 -15.64 -16.16
N GLN A 53 -17.72 -15.82 -15.31
CA GLN A 53 -19.07 -15.31 -15.55
C GLN A 53 -19.09 -13.78 -15.61
N PHE A 54 -18.35 -13.12 -14.71
CA PHE A 54 -18.20 -11.68 -14.72
C PHE A 54 -17.56 -11.18 -16.02
N ILE A 55 -16.46 -11.77 -16.48
CA ILE A 55 -15.78 -11.40 -17.74
C ILE A 55 -16.71 -11.57 -18.94
N THR A 56 -17.44 -12.68 -19.00
CA THR A 56 -18.39 -12.97 -20.09
C THR A 56 -19.53 -11.93 -20.11
N THR A 57 -20.06 -11.60 -18.93
CA THR A 57 -21.10 -10.58 -18.78
C THR A 57 -20.57 -9.20 -19.16
N LEU A 58 -19.37 -8.85 -18.71
CA LEU A 58 -18.72 -7.59 -19.02
C LEU A 58 -18.47 -7.43 -20.53
N SER A 59 -18.07 -8.51 -21.21
CA SER A 59 -17.91 -8.53 -22.68
C SER A 59 -19.23 -8.28 -23.40
N SER A 60 -20.32 -8.86 -22.89
CA SER A 60 -21.68 -8.64 -23.41
C SER A 60 -22.21 -7.23 -23.12
N ILE A 61 -21.77 -6.60 -22.02
CA ILE A 61 -22.08 -5.20 -21.70
C ILE A 61 -21.30 -4.26 -22.63
N LYS A 62 -20.01 -4.53 -22.85
CA LYS A 62 -19.15 -3.77 -23.78
C LYS A 62 -19.69 -3.78 -25.20
N SER A 63 -20.15 -4.93 -25.70
CA SER A 63 -20.71 -5.05 -27.06
C SER A 63 -22.01 -4.26 -27.29
N LYS A 64 -22.71 -3.89 -26.21
CA LYS A 64 -23.91 -3.03 -26.26
C LYS A 64 -23.60 -1.54 -26.28
N GLY A 65 -22.32 -1.14 -26.34
CA GLY A 65 -21.92 0.27 -26.39
C GLY A 65 -22.14 1.02 -25.07
N VAL A 66 -22.12 0.31 -23.93
CA VAL A 66 -22.22 0.94 -22.62
C VAL A 66 -21.04 1.87 -22.39
N ARG A 67 -21.29 3.02 -21.76
CA ARG A 67 -20.26 4.04 -21.53
C ARG A 67 -19.08 3.49 -20.71
N PRO A 68 -17.83 3.86 -21.05
CA PRO A 68 -16.64 3.38 -20.35
C PRO A 68 -16.60 3.68 -18.85
N ASP A 69 -17.13 4.82 -18.41
CA ASP A 69 -17.19 5.19 -16.99
C ASP A 69 -18.15 4.28 -16.19
N LEU A 70 -19.24 3.83 -16.81
CA LEU A 70 -20.14 2.87 -16.19
C LEU A 70 -19.50 1.48 -16.14
N ILE A 71 -18.77 1.09 -17.19
CA ILE A 71 -17.99 -0.16 -17.21
C ILE A 71 -16.93 -0.12 -16.10
N GLY A 72 -16.20 0.99 -15.96
CA GLY A 72 -15.22 1.18 -14.90
C GLY A 72 -15.85 1.13 -13.51
N SER A 73 -17.02 1.73 -13.34
CA SER A 73 -17.78 1.65 -12.08
C SER A 73 -18.21 0.23 -11.73
N ILE A 74 -18.67 -0.56 -12.72
CA ILE A 74 -19.02 -1.97 -12.54
C ILE A 74 -17.78 -2.78 -12.11
N ILE A 75 -16.64 -2.59 -12.78
CA ILE A 75 -15.39 -3.28 -12.44
C ILE A 75 -14.90 -2.89 -11.06
N THR A 76 -14.90 -1.60 -10.73
CA THR A 76 -14.51 -1.11 -9.39
C THR A 76 -15.42 -1.73 -8.32
N HIS A 77 -16.73 -1.73 -8.52
CA HIS A 77 -17.66 -2.33 -7.56
C HIS A 77 -17.44 -3.84 -7.39
N TYR A 78 -17.25 -4.55 -8.51
CA TYR A 78 -16.94 -5.99 -8.49
C TYR A 78 -15.62 -6.27 -7.77
N ALA A 79 -14.58 -5.50 -8.07
CA ALA A 79 -13.28 -5.65 -7.42
C ALA A 79 -13.35 -5.36 -5.91
N CYS A 80 -14.11 -4.34 -5.48
CA CYS A 80 -14.31 -4.02 -4.06
C CYS A 80 -15.12 -5.08 -3.29
N LYS A 81 -16.04 -5.78 -3.96
CA LYS A 81 -16.79 -6.90 -3.35
C LYS A 81 -15.84 -8.02 -2.91
N TRP A 82 -14.79 -8.23 -3.70
CA TRP A 82 -13.84 -9.32 -3.54
C TRP A 82 -12.61 -8.87 -2.74
N ILE A 83 -12.08 -7.67 -2.97
CA ILE A 83 -11.01 -7.05 -2.19
C ILE A 83 -11.57 -5.80 -1.50
N PRO A 84 -12.13 -5.90 -0.29
CA PRO A 84 -12.70 -4.76 0.43
C PRO A 84 -11.71 -3.61 0.65
N GLU A 85 -10.41 -3.89 0.70
CA GLU A 85 -9.34 -2.90 0.83
C GLU A 85 -9.19 -2.00 -0.42
N LEU A 86 -9.84 -2.36 -1.53
CA LEU A 86 -10.03 -1.49 -2.69
C LEU A 86 -11.22 -0.54 -2.55
N SER A 87 -11.97 -0.57 -1.44
CA SER A 87 -13.03 0.40 -1.12
C SER A 87 -12.49 1.61 -0.36
N ILE A 88 -13.12 2.78 -0.57
CA ILE A 88 -12.69 4.05 0.06
C ILE A 88 -13.22 4.09 1.48
N ASP A 89 -14.42 3.54 1.67
CA ASP A 89 -15.09 3.51 2.95
C ASP A 89 -14.41 2.52 3.89
N PRO A 90 -14.26 2.86 5.19
CA PRO A 90 -13.91 1.86 6.18
C PRO A 90 -14.91 0.70 6.06
N PRO A 91 -14.49 -0.55 6.35
CA PRO A 91 -15.37 -1.70 6.20
C PRO A 91 -16.67 -1.43 6.95
N SER A 92 -17.74 -1.14 6.19
CA SER A 92 -19.08 -1.06 6.75
C SER A 92 -19.36 -2.45 7.34
N PRO A 93 -20.00 -2.57 8.51
CA PRO A 93 -20.49 -3.85 8.99
C PRO A 93 -21.61 -4.31 8.07
N SER A 94 -21.28 -4.72 6.85
CA SER A 94 -22.17 -5.49 6.00
C SER A 94 -22.53 -6.75 6.79
N PRO A 95 -23.80 -7.20 6.74
CA PRO A 95 -24.15 -8.49 7.31
C PRO A 95 -23.22 -9.49 6.65
N SER A 96 -22.38 -10.11 7.47
CA SER A 96 -21.47 -11.18 7.08
C SER A 96 -22.20 -12.03 6.04
N THR A 97 -21.69 -12.06 4.79
CA THR A 97 -22.09 -13.08 3.84
C THR A 97 -22.02 -14.37 4.63
N ILE A 98 -23.17 -15.01 4.81
CA ILE A 98 -23.28 -16.27 5.55
C ILE A 98 -22.28 -17.18 4.88
N ALA A 99 -21.14 -17.38 5.53
CA ALA A 99 -20.15 -18.32 5.06
C ALA A 99 -20.90 -19.65 5.09
N ASN A 100 -21.15 -20.22 3.91
CA ASN A 100 -21.58 -21.60 3.84
C ASN A 100 -20.48 -22.40 4.55
N ASN A 101 -20.81 -22.90 5.74
CA ASN A 101 -19.95 -23.72 6.58
C ASN A 101 -19.81 -25.12 5.98
N ASN A 102 -19.38 -25.21 4.73
CA ASN A 102 -18.82 -26.44 4.22
C ASN A 102 -17.34 -26.45 4.66
N PRO A 103 -16.91 -27.42 5.47
CA PRO A 103 -15.50 -27.56 5.82
C PRO A 103 -14.74 -28.02 4.57
N SER A 104 -14.34 -27.06 3.74
CA SER A 104 -13.26 -27.26 2.78
C SER A 104 -11.99 -27.60 3.57
N PRO A 105 -11.11 -28.47 3.06
CA PRO A 105 -9.79 -28.66 3.67
C PRO A 105 -9.08 -27.30 3.82
N PRO A 106 -8.25 -27.11 4.85
CA PRO A 106 -7.55 -25.86 5.07
C PRO A 106 -6.70 -25.53 3.83
N GLU A 107 -7.12 -24.51 3.09
CA GLU A 107 -6.40 -24.02 1.93
C GLU A 107 -5.02 -23.51 2.38
N SER A 108 -3.96 -23.89 1.66
CA SER A 108 -2.62 -23.40 1.97
C SER A 108 -2.56 -21.89 1.75
N ALA A 109 -1.85 -21.16 2.63
CA ALA A 109 -1.65 -19.72 2.49
C ALA A 109 -1.10 -19.34 1.10
N THR A 110 -0.25 -20.19 0.52
CA THR A 110 0.27 -20.04 -0.84
C THR A 110 -0.83 -20.09 -1.91
N GLN A 111 -1.81 -20.99 -1.77
CA GLN A 111 -2.92 -21.11 -2.71
C GLN A 111 -3.83 -19.88 -2.66
N SER A 112 -4.18 -19.43 -1.45
CA SER A 112 -4.97 -18.20 -1.27
C SER A 112 -4.26 -16.97 -1.85
N TRP A 113 -2.94 -16.86 -1.66
CA TRP A 113 -2.13 -15.80 -2.25
C TRP A 113 -2.10 -15.87 -3.78
N LEU A 114 -1.91 -17.04 -4.37
CA LEU A 114 -1.93 -17.24 -5.84
C LEU A 114 -3.28 -16.85 -6.44
N LYS A 115 -4.38 -17.23 -5.79
CA LYS A 115 -5.73 -16.83 -6.23
C LYS A 115 -5.93 -15.33 -6.15
N LYS A 116 -5.46 -14.67 -5.09
CA LYS A 116 -5.52 -13.20 -4.96
C LYS A 116 -4.74 -12.52 -6.07
N ARG A 117 -3.53 -13.00 -6.37
CA ARG A 117 -2.71 -12.51 -7.48
C ARG A 117 -3.44 -12.68 -8.81
N PHE A 118 -3.96 -13.88 -9.10
CA PHE A 118 -4.72 -14.16 -10.32
C PHE A 118 -5.95 -13.24 -10.48
N PHE A 119 -6.69 -13.02 -9.39
CA PHE A 119 -7.83 -12.10 -9.38
C PHE A 119 -7.39 -10.67 -9.74
N ILE A 120 -6.34 -10.15 -9.11
CA ILE A 120 -5.82 -8.80 -9.39
C ILE A 120 -5.38 -8.67 -10.85
N GLU A 121 -4.61 -9.64 -11.36
CA GLU A 121 -4.16 -9.66 -12.75
C GLU A 121 -5.37 -9.66 -13.71
N THR A 122 -6.40 -10.44 -13.41
CA THR A 122 -7.64 -10.47 -14.18
C THR A 122 -8.40 -9.14 -14.14
N ILE A 123 -8.49 -8.49 -12.98
CA ILE A 123 -9.09 -7.15 -12.89
C ILE A 123 -8.31 -6.17 -13.77
N ILE A 124 -6.98 -6.19 -13.76
CA ILE A 124 -6.14 -5.32 -14.61
C ILE A 124 -6.45 -5.52 -16.09
N THR A 125 -6.62 -6.77 -16.56
CA THR A 125 -6.88 -7.04 -17.99
C THR A 125 -8.25 -6.54 -18.46
N VAL A 126 -9.24 -6.48 -17.58
CA VAL A 126 -10.60 -6.06 -17.97
C VAL A 126 -10.85 -4.55 -17.84
N LEU A 127 -9.93 -3.80 -17.20
CA LEU A 127 -10.04 -2.35 -17.02
C LEU A 127 -10.26 -1.64 -18.36
N PRO A 128 -11.17 -0.63 -18.43
CA PRO A 128 -11.35 0.19 -19.62
C PRO A 128 -10.04 0.89 -20.01
N TYR A 129 -9.86 1.13 -21.30
CA TYR A 129 -8.70 1.86 -21.84
C TYR A 129 -8.95 3.37 -21.85
N GLU A 130 -10.21 3.77 -21.79
CA GLU A 130 -10.63 5.16 -21.87
C GLU A 130 -10.23 5.96 -20.64
N LYS A 131 -9.82 7.20 -20.90
CA LYS A 131 -9.35 8.14 -19.87
C LYS A 131 -10.48 8.41 -18.88
N ASN A 132 -10.14 8.47 -17.59
CA ASN A 132 -11.07 8.76 -16.50
C ASN A 132 -12.26 7.77 -16.37
N ALA A 133 -12.24 6.63 -17.08
CA ALA A 133 -13.26 5.60 -16.93
C ALA A 133 -13.22 4.96 -15.53
N VAL A 134 -12.05 4.99 -14.88
CA VAL A 134 -11.81 4.41 -13.56
C VAL A 134 -11.22 5.50 -12.65
N PRO A 135 -11.68 5.64 -11.40
CA PRO A 135 -11.14 6.63 -10.46
C PRO A 135 -9.64 6.43 -10.18
N CYS A 136 -8.88 7.53 -10.11
CA CYS A 136 -7.45 7.52 -9.78
C CYS A 136 -7.16 6.83 -8.43
N SER A 137 -7.97 7.13 -7.41
CA SER A 137 -7.89 6.50 -6.09
C SER A 137 -8.01 4.97 -6.15
N PHE A 138 -8.90 4.44 -7.00
CA PHE A 138 -9.03 3.00 -7.20
C PHE A 138 -7.79 2.42 -7.89
N LEU A 139 -7.28 3.08 -8.94
CA LEU A 139 -6.08 2.62 -9.63
C LEU A 139 -4.85 2.58 -8.71
N LEU A 140 -4.67 3.59 -7.85
CA LEU A 140 -3.58 3.63 -6.86
C LEU A 140 -3.71 2.53 -5.80
N ARG A 141 -4.93 2.27 -5.30
CA ARG A 141 -5.17 1.17 -4.37
C ARG A 141 -4.95 -0.18 -5.05
N LEU A 142 -5.39 -0.34 -6.29
CA LEU A 142 -5.13 -1.54 -7.07
C LEU A 142 -3.62 -1.73 -7.26
N LEU A 143 -2.88 -0.67 -7.60
CA LEU A 143 -1.42 -0.71 -7.78
C LEU A 143 -0.69 -1.12 -6.48
N LYS A 144 -1.08 -0.56 -5.34
CA LYS A 144 -0.57 -0.97 -4.03
C LYS A 144 -0.78 -2.46 -3.78
N HIS A 145 -1.97 -2.97 -4.08
CA HIS A 145 -2.30 -4.39 -3.88
C HIS A 145 -1.61 -5.29 -4.90
N SER A 146 -1.42 -4.83 -6.13
CA SER A 146 -0.64 -5.49 -7.16
C SER A 146 0.81 -5.70 -6.74
N ASN A 147 1.45 -4.67 -6.18
CA ASN A 147 2.83 -4.76 -5.68
C ASN A 147 2.92 -5.68 -4.46
N MET A 148 1.97 -5.58 -3.52
CA MET A 148 1.90 -6.47 -2.36
C MET A 148 1.68 -7.94 -2.75
N ALA A 149 0.89 -8.20 -3.80
CA ALA A 149 0.61 -9.54 -4.32
C ALA A 149 1.69 -10.04 -5.30
N GLY A 150 2.70 -9.22 -5.62
CA GLY A 150 3.76 -9.57 -6.56
C GLY A 150 3.24 -10.01 -7.93
N VAL A 151 2.30 -9.26 -8.51
CA VAL A 151 1.76 -9.55 -9.86
C VAL A 151 2.86 -9.56 -10.93
N ASP A 152 2.61 -10.23 -12.06
CA ASP A 152 3.56 -10.24 -13.17
C ASP A 152 3.87 -8.81 -13.67
N SER A 153 5.11 -8.61 -14.13
CA SER A 153 5.60 -7.29 -14.54
C SER A 153 4.79 -6.70 -15.70
N ASN A 154 4.23 -7.53 -16.59
CA ASN A 154 3.40 -7.05 -17.69
C ASN A 154 2.12 -6.39 -17.18
N TYR A 155 1.40 -7.02 -16.24
CA TYR A 155 0.20 -6.44 -15.65
C TYR A 155 0.52 -5.19 -14.83
N ARG A 156 1.64 -5.21 -14.10
CA ARG A 156 2.10 -4.04 -13.33
C ARG A 156 2.38 -2.85 -14.26
N ILE A 157 3.12 -3.04 -15.35
CA ILE A 157 3.44 -1.97 -16.30
C ILE A 157 2.17 -1.39 -16.94
N GLU A 158 1.21 -2.23 -17.33
CA GLU A 158 -0.07 -1.77 -17.87
C GLU A 158 -0.88 -0.95 -16.85
N LEU A 159 -0.84 -1.35 -15.58
CA LEU A 159 -1.47 -0.58 -14.50
C LEU A 159 -0.72 0.73 -14.21
N GLU A 160 0.62 0.71 -14.20
CA GLU A 160 1.46 1.92 -14.07
C GLU A 160 1.16 2.92 -15.19
N LYS A 161 0.98 2.48 -16.45
CA LYS A 161 0.54 3.34 -17.57
C LYS A 161 -0.79 4.04 -17.28
N LYS A 162 -1.77 3.30 -16.76
CA LYS A 162 -3.09 3.86 -16.41
C LYS A 162 -2.99 4.85 -15.25
N VAL A 163 -2.17 4.56 -14.24
CA VAL A 163 -1.94 5.47 -13.10
C VAL A 163 -1.22 6.73 -13.54
N ALA A 164 -0.12 6.60 -14.30
CA ALA A 164 0.59 7.73 -14.90
C ALA A 164 -0.36 8.60 -15.73
N TRP A 165 -1.29 8.00 -16.47
CA TRP A 165 -2.31 8.75 -17.20
C TRP A 165 -3.20 9.63 -16.30
N VAL A 166 -3.42 9.29 -15.03
CA VAL A 166 -4.29 10.09 -14.14
C VAL A 166 -3.55 10.62 -12.90
N LEU A 167 -2.21 10.69 -12.97
CA LEU A 167 -1.37 11.07 -11.83
C LEU A 167 -1.67 12.49 -11.32
N ASP A 168 -2.08 13.40 -12.20
CA ASP A 168 -2.49 14.76 -11.85
C ASP A 168 -3.81 14.85 -11.06
N HIS A 169 -4.50 13.72 -10.88
CA HIS A 169 -5.66 13.56 -10.00
C HIS A 169 -5.34 12.85 -8.68
N ALA A 170 -4.10 12.40 -8.48
CA ALA A 170 -3.69 11.67 -7.29
C ALA A 170 -3.58 12.58 -6.07
N THR A 171 -3.80 11.98 -4.89
CA THR A 171 -3.49 12.61 -3.60
C THR A 171 -2.20 12.03 -3.05
N LEU A 172 -1.45 12.83 -2.28
CA LEU A 172 -0.20 12.38 -1.66
C LEU A 172 -0.41 11.10 -0.83
N LYS A 173 -1.47 11.07 0.00
CA LYS A 173 -1.80 9.94 0.87
C LYS A 173 -1.98 8.63 0.10
N GLU A 174 -2.62 8.65 -1.06
CA GLU A 174 -2.88 7.45 -1.86
C GLU A 174 -1.64 7.00 -2.64
N LEU A 175 -0.72 7.92 -2.90
CA LEU A 175 0.52 7.68 -3.62
C LEU A 175 1.65 7.17 -2.72
N MET A 176 1.51 7.29 -1.39
CA MET A 176 2.42 6.69 -0.40
C MET A 176 2.28 5.15 -0.39
N ILE A 177 2.76 4.52 -1.45
CA ILE A 177 2.78 3.07 -1.63
C ILE A 177 4.04 2.52 -0.95
N PRO A 178 3.91 1.59 0.02
CA PRO A 178 5.06 1.00 0.67
C PRO A 178 5.95 0.23 -0.30
N CYS A 179 7.25 0.17 -0.01
CA CYS A 179 8.14 -0.76 -0.70
C CYS A 179 7.87 -2.19 -0.22
N PHE A 180 7.51 -3.08 -1.15
CA PHE A 180 7.30 -4.51 -0.86
C PHE A 180 8.51 -5.37 -1.25
N SER A 181 9.66 -4.75 -1.54
CA SER A 181 10.89 -5.46 -1.84
C SER A 181 11.55 -5.98 -0.57
N HIS A 182 12.01 -7.23 -0.58
CA HIS A 182 12.80 -7.80 0.52
C HIS A 182 14.28 -7.39 0.49
N VAL A 183 14.71 -6.69 -0.57
CA VAL A 183 16.11 -6.30 -0.78
C VAL A 183 16.36 -4.83 -0.43
N LYS A 184 15.33 -3.99 -0.53
CA LYS A 184 15.41 -2.56 -0.22
C LYS A 184 14.95 -2.32 1.21
N GLY A 185 15.68 -1.46 1.94
CA GLY A 185 15.31 -1.03 3.30
C GLY A 185 14.29 0.11 3.34
N THR A 186 13.98 0.73 2.19
CA THR A 186 13.13 1.92 2.15
C THR A 186 11.68 1.61 2.52
N LEU A 187 11.03 2.53 3.22
CA LEU A 187 9.63 2.46 3.62
C LEU A 187 8.69 2.66 2.43
N LEU A 188 9.05 3.58 1.52
CA LEU A 188 8.28 3.90 0.33
C LEU A 188 8.95 3.37 -0.93
N ASP A 189 8.14 3.03 -1.95
CA ASP A 189 8.63 2.61 -3.26
C ASP A 189 8.95 3.84 -4.13
N VAL A 190 10.10 4.47 -3.87
CA VAL A 190 10.53 5.67 -4.61
C VAL A 190 10.82 5.38 -6.08
N GLU A 191 11.30 4.17 -6.40
CA GLU A 191 11.47 3.71 -7.77
C GLU A 191 10.15 3.63 -8.54
N LEU A 192 9.07 3.11 -7.91
CA LEU A 192 7.73 3.15 -8.49
C LEU A 192 7.29 4.59 -8.78
N MET A 193 7.49 5.49 -7.81
CA MET A 193 7.16 6.90 -8.00
C MET A 193 7.93 7.50 -9.18
N SER A 194 9.23 7.20 -9.29
CA SER A 194 10.08 7.62 -10.42
C SER A 194 9.52 7.12 -11.76
N ARG A 195 9.13 5.84 -11.86
CA ARG A 195 8.50 5.27 -13.08
C ARG A 195 7.20 5.99 -13.44
N LEU A 196 6.30 6.18 -12.47
CA LEU A 196 5.02 6.87 -12.70
C LEU A 196 5.20 8.31 -13.19
N VAL A 197 6.15 9.04 -12.59
CA VAL A 197 6.44 10.43 -12.97
C VAL A 197 7.05 10.51 -14.36
N LYS A 198 8.04 9.66 -14.68
CA LYS A 198 8.65 9.63 -16.02
C LYS A 198 7.61 9.37 -17.10
N MET A 199 6.74 8.38 -16.89
CA MET A 199 5.64 8.08 -17.80
C MET A 199 4.66 9.25 -17.93
N PHE A 200 4.33 9.95 -16.83
CA PHE A 200 3.49 11.15 -16.89
C PHE A 200 4.15 12.27 -17.71
N VAL A 201 5.45 12.48 -17.53
CA VAL A 201 6.21 13.52 -18.23
C VAL A 201 6.32 13.22 -19.72
N GLU A 202 6.54 11.96 -20.10
CA GLU A 202 6.49 11.51 -21.50
C GLU A 202 5.14 11.85 -22.16
N LEU A 203 4.02 11.63 -21.44
CA LEU A 203 2.69 12.01 -21.94
C LEU A 203 2.53 13.53 -22.13
N ASP A 204 3.18 14.35 -21.32
CA ASP A 204 3.15 15.81 -21.46
C ASP A 204 3.99 16.28 -22.65
N ILE A 205 5.15 15.67 -22.87
CA ILE A 205 5.99 15.92 -24.04
C ILE A 205 5.24 15.59 -25.34
N ASP A 206 4.44 14.52 -25.34
CA ASP A 206 3.56 14.14 -26.46
C ASP A 206 2.35 15.09 -26.65
N GLY A 207 2.22 16.13 -25.81
CA GLY A 207 1.12 17.09 -25.85
C GLY A 207 -0.21 16.50 -25.35
N LEU A 208 -0.18 15.37 -24.65
CA LEU A 208 -1.37 14.68 -24.14
C LEU A 208 -1.78 15.15 -22.74
N LYS A 209 -0.92 15.94 -22.08
CA LYS A 209 -1.17 16.57 -20.78
C LYS A 209 -1.23 18.09 -20.91
N SER A 210 -1.75 18.72 -19.86
CA SER A 210 -1.84 20.17 -19.77
C SER A 210 -0.81 20.68 -18.77
N GLY A 211 -0.34 21.92 -18.95
CA GLY A 211 0.56 22.57 -18.00
C GLY A 211 0.00 22.62 -16.57
N VAL A 212 -1.33 22.65 -16.40
CA VAL A 212 -1.99 22.55 -15.09
C VAL A 212 -1.77 21.18 -14.46
N GLY A 213 -1.85 20.11 -15.26
CA GLY A 213 -1.56 18.74 -14.79
C GLY A 213 -0.11 18.59 -14.38
N MET A 214 0.83 19.08 -15.20
CA MET A 214 2.26 19.07 -14.91
C MET A 214 2.59 19.80 -13.59
N PHE A 215 2.00 20.97 -13.37
CA PHE A 215 2.14 21.70 -12.11
C PHE A 215 1.62 20.93 -10.88
N LYS A 216 0.47 20.24 -11.00
CA LYS A 216 -0.06 19.41 -9.91
C LYS A 216 0.88 18.25 -9.59
N VAL A 217 1.44 17.59 -10.61
CA VAL A 217 2.38 16.49 -10.43
C VAL A 217 3.69 16.97 -9.82
N ALA A 218 4.21 18.15 -10.21
CA ALA A 218 5.40 18.74 -9.58
C ALA A 218 5.22 18.92 -8.06
N LYS A 219 4.08 19.51 -7.64
CA LYS A 219 3.75 19.65 -6.22
C LYS A 219 3.61 18.31 -5.49
N LEU A 220 3.04 17.32 -6.17
CA LEU A 220 2.87 15.98 -5.64
C LEU A 220 4.22 15.28 -5.42
N VAL A 221 5.16 15.43 -6.37
CA VAL A 221 6.54 14.94 -6.28
C VAL A 221 7.29 15.60 -5.14
N ASP A 222 7.23 16.92 -5.02
CA ASP A 222 7.92 17.63 -3.94
C ASP A 222 7.35 17.25 -2.56
N GLY A 223 6.03 17.06 -2.47
CA GLY A 223 5.37 16.53 -1.27
C GLY A 223 5.82 15.11 -0.94
N TYR A 224 5.87 14.23 -1.94
CA TYR A 224 6.33 12.85 -1.79
C TYR A 224 7.80 12.77 -1.38
N LEU A 225 8.68 13.57 -2.00
CA LEU A 225 10.10 13.63 -1.64
C LEU A 225 10.30 14.08 -0.20
N ALA A 226 9.48 15.01 0.30
CA ALA A 226 9.56 15.43 1.70
C ALA A 226 9.19 14.29 2.67
N GLU A 227 8.20 13.47 2.33
CA GLU A 227 7.83 12.30 3.13
C GLU A 227 8.87 11.17 2.99
N ALA A 228 9.41 10.94 1.79
CA ALA A 228 10.42 9.91 1.55
C ALA A 228 11.76 10.27 2.21
N ALA A 229 12.10 11.56 2.30
CA ALA A 229 13.33 12.06 2.88
C ALA A 229 13.47 11.79 4.40
N VAL A 230 12.40 11.41 5.09
CA VAL A 230 12.45 11.03 6.51
C VAL A 230 13.09 9.64 6.71
N ASP A 231 13.25 8.89 5.63
CA ASP A 231 13.79 7.53 5.60
C ASP A 231 15.32 7.57 5.45
N SER A 232 16.04 7.04 6.44
CA SER A 232 17.50 6.97 6.42
C SER A 232 18.05 6.00 5.37
N GLU A 233 17.22 5.08 4.88
CA GLU A 233 17.61 4.13 3.83
C GLU A 233 17.48 4.73 2.42
N LEU A 234 16.93 5.94 2.29
CA LEU A 234 16.81 6.61 1.00
C LEU A 234 18.18 7.08 0.49
N GLY A 235 18.63 6.51 -0.62
CA GLY A 235 19.89 6.89 -1.26
C GLY A 235 19.81 8.24 -2.00
N LEU A 236 20.92 9.00 -1.99
CA LEU A 236 20.99 10.31 -2.65
C LEU A 236 20.68 10.22 -4.15
N SER A 237 21.15 9.17 -4.82
CA SER A 237 20.89 8.94 -6.25
C SER A 237 19.40 8.80 -6.53
N GLU A 238 18.66 8.06 -5.70
CA GLU A 238 17.23 7.83 -5.87
C GLU A 238 16.42 9.10 -5.59
N PHE A 239 16.80 9.85 -4.54
CA PHE A 239 16.24 11.17 -4.26
C PHE A 239 16.43 12.13 -5.43
N MET A 240 17.67 12.25 -5.94
CA MET A 240 18.00 13.15 -7.04
C MET A 240 17.30 12.75 -8.34
N GLU A 241 17.24 11.47 -8.64
CA GLU A 241 16.57 10.96 -9.84
C GLU A 241 15.09 11.37 -9.87
N LEU A 242 14.38 11.18 -8.76
CA LEU A 242 12.97 11.58 -8.69
C LEU A 242 12.80 13.11 -8.71
N ALA A 243 13.66 13.86 -8.03
CA ALA A 243 13.62 15.32 -8.05
C ALA A 243 13.84 15.91 -9.46
N GLN A 244 14.75 15.30 -10.23
CA GLN A 244 15.10 15.73 -11.59
C GLN A 244 14.13 15.20 -12.66
N ALA A 245 13.26 14.24 -12.33
CA ALA A 245 12.26 13.73 -13.26
C ALA A 245 11.22 14.79 -13.68
N ILE A 246 11.05 15.84 -12.87
CA ILE A 246 10.14 16.95 -13.15
C ILE A 246 10.89 18.10 -13.86
N PRO A 247 10.38 18.59 -15.02
CA PRO A 247 10.95 19.76 -15.69
C PRO A 247 10.94 21.00 -14.80
N GLU A 248 11.99 21.82 -14.87
CA GLU A 248 12.12 23.04 -14.06
C GLU A 248 10.93 24.00 -14.23
N GLN A 249 10.39 24.09 -15.45
CA GLN A 249 9.28 24.98 -15.79
C GLN A 249 7.95 24.58 -15.12
N ALA A 250 7.85 23.34 -14.63
CA ALA A 250 6.70 22.86 -13.89
C ALA A 250 6.63 23.40 -12.46
N ARG A 251 7.77 23.82 -11.90
CA ARG A 251 7.86 24.40 -10.55
C ARG A 251 7.68 25.91 -10.62
N VAL A 252 6.56 26.39 -10.10
CA VAL A 252 6.33 27.84 -9.94
C VAL A 252 7.06 28.38 -8.71
N ASN A 253 7.23 27.54 -7.69
CA ASN A 253 8.06 27.79 -6.52
C ASN A 253 8.80 26.52 -6.11
N ASP A 254 9.99 26.67 -5.55
CA ASP A 254 10.84 25.55 -5.13
C ASP A 254 10.76 25.27 -3.62
N ASP A 255 9.87 25.95 -2.89
CA ASP A 255 9.72 25.79 -1.43
C ASP A 255 9.51 24.32 -1.02
N GLY A 256 8.71 23.58 -1.81
CA GLY A 256 8.44 22.17 -1.57
C GLY A 256 9.70 21.31 -1.74
N LEU A 257 10.43 21.53 -2.83
CA LEU A 257 11.70 20.84 -3.11
C LEU A 257 12.77 21.18 -2.07
N TYR A 258 12.93 22.46 -1.70
CA TYR A 258 13.89 22.86 -0.67
C TYR A 258 13.57 22.24 0.69
N ARG A 259 12.29 22.14 1.07
CA ARG A 259 11.88 21.42 2.29
C ARG A 259 12.26 19.94 2.24
N ALA A 260 12.08 19.29 1.08
CA ALA A 260 12.49 17.89 0.91
C ALA A 260 14.01 17.72 1.02
N ILE A 261 14.79 18.62 0.40
CA ILE A 261 16.26 18.63 0.49
C ILE A 261 16.72 18.86 1.93
N ASP A 262 16.17 19.85 2.63
CA ASP A 262 16.50 20.14 4.03
C ASP A 262 16.21 18.92 4.93
N THR A 263 15.06 18.25 4.74
CA THR A 263 14.72 17.02 5.46
C THR A 263 15.71 15.90 5.16
N TYR A 264 16.05 15.70 3.88
CA TYR A 264 16.99 14.66 3.45
C TYR A 264 18.38 14.86 4.06
N LEU A 265 18.89 16.09 4.01
CA LEU A 265 20.19 16.43 4.56
C LEU A 265 20.22 16.27 6.08
N LYS A 266 19.12 16.62 6.77
CA LYS A 266 18.98 16.41 8.22
C LYS A 266 19.09 14.93 8.58
N VAL A 267 18.33 14.06 7.91
CA VAL A 267 18.33 12.62 8.21
C VAL A 267 19.65 11.94 7.81
N SER A 268 20.27 12.38 6.71
CA SER A 268 21.46 11.74 6.17
C SER A 268 22.76 12.12 6.89
N TYR A 269 22.82 13.31 7.50
CA TYR A 269 24.08 13.88 7.99
C TYR A 269 24.06 14.41 9.42
N PHE A 270 22.90 14.45 10.10
CA PHE A 270 22.77 14.96 11.46
C PHE A 270 22.05 13.95 12.36
#